data_AF-A0A963VPK5-F1
#
_entry.id   AF-A0A963VPK5-F1
#
_cell.length_a   1.000
_cell.length_b   1.000
_cell.length_c   1.000
_cell.angle_alpha   90.00
_cell.angle_beta   90.00
_cell.angle_gamma   90.00
#
_symmetry.space_group_name_H-M   'P 1'
#
loop_
_entity.id
_entity.type
_entity.pdbx_description
1 polymer ?
#
loop_
_entity_poly.entity_id
_entity_poly.type
_entity_poly.pdbx_seq_one_letter_code
_entity_poly.pdbx_strand_id
1 'polypeptide(L)' 'WEPAKWVARLRELKTNDNELLLKTNMGAGHGGKSGRFESLRETAEEFAFILWQMGL' A
#
# COMPACT_ATOMS: atom_id res chain seq x y z
N TRP A 1 13.17 3.65 -2.30
CA TRP A 1 13.58 4.57 -1.21
C TRP A 1 12.75 5.86 -1.20
N GLU A 2 12.37 6.41 -2.37
CA GLU A 2 11.52 7.62 -2.45
C GLU A 2 10.16 7.45 -1.75
N PRO A 3 9.43 6.32 -1.90
CA PRO A 3 8.14 6.14 -1.25
C PRO A 3 8.25 6.16 0.28
N ALA A 4 9.34 5.62 0.84
CA ALA A 4 9.56 5.60 2.28
C ALA A 4 9.76 7.01 2.86
N LYS A 5 10.59 7.84 2.21
CA LYS A 5 10.77 9.24 2.61
C LYS A 5 9.49 10.04 2.45
N TRP A 6 8.74 9.81 1.38
CA TRP A 6 7.48 10.50 1.14
C TRP A 6 6.43 10.17 2.20
N VAL A 7 6.21 8.88 2.49
CA VAL A 7 5.26 8.48 3.53
C VAL A 7 5.69 8.96 4.92
N ALA A 8 6.99 8.99 5.23
CA ALA A 8 7.48 9.60 6.47
C ALA A 8 7.06 11.08 6.58
N ARG A 9 7.26 11.87 5.53
CA ARG A 9 6.83 13.28 5.49
C ARG A 9 5.32 13.44 5.56
N LEU A 10 4.55 12.58 4.88
CA LEU A 10 3.09 12.61 4.95
C LEU A 10 2.57 12.33 6.36
N ARG A 11 3.21 11.41 7.10
CA ARG A 11 2.87 11.11 8.50
C ARG A 11 3.16 12.28 9.43
N GLU A 12 4.29 12.95 9.22
CA GLU A 12 4.65 14.15 10.00
C GLU A 12 3.66 15.30 9.78
N LEU A 13 3.20 15.52 8.54
CA LEU A 13 2.30 16.61 8.17
C LEU A 13 0.81 16.25 8.28
N LYS A 14 0.48 15.06 8.78
CA LYS A 14 -0.89 14.55 8.82
C LYS A 14 -1.75 15.35 9.80
N THR A 15 -2.95 15.74 9.36
CA THR A 15 -3.90 16.56 10.16
C THR A 15 -5.23 15.84 10.46
N ASN A 16 -5.32 14.55 10.15
CA ASN A 16 -6.52 13.74 10.32
C ASN A 16 -6.17 12.34 10.82
N ASP A 17 -7.17 11.59 11.25
CA ASP A 17 -7.00 10.27 11.87
C ASP A 17 -7.17 9.09 10.90
N ASN A 18 -7.26 9.35 9.58
CA ASN A 18 -7.40 8.27 8.59
C ASN A 18 -6.14 7.39 8.54
N GLU A 19 -6.25 6.13 8.11
CA GLU A 19 -5.09 5.25 8.05
C GLU A 19 -4.08 5.70 6.95
N LEU A 20 -2.77 5.59 7.21
CA LEU A 20 -1.71 5.96 6.25
C LEU A 20 -0.57 4.93 6.24
N LEU A 21 -0.65 4.01 5.27
CA LEU A 21 0.25 2.87 5.15
C LEU A 21 1.26 3.02 4.02
N LEU A 22 2.42 2.38 4.21
CA LEU A 22 3.37 2.06 3.14
C LEU A 22 3.52 0.55 3.10
N LYS A 23 3.00 -0.10 2.07
CA LYS A 23 3.24 -1.52 1.81
C LYS A 23 4.46 -1.66 0.90
N THR A 24 5.44 -2.45 1.33
CA THR A 24 6.62 -2.79 0.52
C THR A 24 6.64 -4.30 0.31
N ASN A 25 6.61 -4.73 -0.95
CA ASN A 25 6.78 -6.14 -1.29
C ASN A 25 8.27 -6.45 -1.46
N MET A 26 8.88 -7.07 -0.45
CA MET A 26 10.31 -7.40 -0.45
C MET A 26 10.69 -8.53 -1.43
N GLY A 27 9.70 -9.22 -2.00
CA GLY A 27 9.89 -10.28 -3.00
C GLY A 27 9.57 -9.85 -4.44
N ALA A 28 9.34 -8.56 -4.68
CA ALA A 28 8.94 -8.01 -5.97
C ALA A 28 9.98 -7.03 -6.53
N GLY A 29 10.05 -6.95 -7.87
CA GLY A 29 10.76 -5.90 -8.59
C GLY A 29 9.81 -4.78 -9.06
N HIS A 30 10.23 -3.98 -10.04
CA HIS A 30 9.41 -2.89 -10.58
C HIS A 30 8.06 -3.37 -11.15
N GLY A 31 8.02 -4.57 -11.73
CA GLY A 31 6.81 -5.18 -12.29
C GLY A 31 5.96 -5.97 -11.28
N GLY A 32 6.23 -5.86 -9.98
CA GLY A 32 5.56 -6.68 -8.96
C GLY A 32 6.23 -8.04 -8.75
N LYS A 33 5.58 -8.89 -7.97
CA LYS A 33 6.04 -10.26 -7.69
C LYS A 33 5.65 -11.18 -8.86
N SER A 34 6.57 -12.03 -9.29
CA SER A 34 6.29 -13.02 -10.33
C SER A 34 5.38 -14.13 -9.80
N GLY A 35 4.41 -14.54 -10.61
CA GLY A 35 3.48 -15.61 -10.28
C GLY A 35 2.11 -15.39 -10.92
N ARG A 36 1.46 -16.48 -11.34
CA ARG A 36 0.18 -16.45 -12.06
C ARG A 36 -0.91 -15.64 -11.34
N PHE A 37 -0.88 -15.65 -10.01
CA PHE A 37 -1.92 -15.05 -9.17
C PHE A 37 -1.41 -13.92 -8.27
N GLU A 38 -0.13 -13.57 -8.33
CA GLU A 38 0.42 -12.55 -7.41
C GLU A 38 -0.12 -11.16 -7.70
N SER A 39 -0.33 -10.82 -8.99
CA SER A 39 -1.01 -9.57 -9.35
C SER A 39 -2.42 -9.50 -8.78
N LEU A 40 -3.19 -10.59 -8.90
CA LEU A 40 -4.54 -10.67 -8.33
C LEU A 40 -4.53 -10.54 -6.80
N ARG A 41 -3.50 -11.09 -6.14
CA ARG A 41 -3.33 -11.00 -4.69
C ARG A 41 -3.03 -9.56 -4.26
N GLU A 42 -2.15 -8.86 -4.98
CA GLU A 42 -1.86 -7.44 -4.72
C GLU A 42 -3.08 -6.56 -4.98
N THR A 43 -3.83 -6.80 -6.07
CA THR A 43 -5.10 -6.11 -6.33
C THR A 43 -6.13 -6.37 -5.23
N ALA A 44 -6.27 -7.61 -4.76
CA ALA A 44 -7.19 -7.94 -3.69
C ALA A 44 -6.82 -7.22 -2.37
N GLU A 45 -5.53 -7.12 -2.04
CA GLU A 45 -5.06 -6.35 -0.88
C GLU A 45 -5.43 -4.86 -0.99
N GLU A 46 -5.27 -4.25 -2.16
CA GLU A 46 -5.63 -2.85 -2.41
C GLU A 46 -7.15 -2.61 -2.25
N PHE A 47 -7.99 -3.46 -2.85
CA PHE A 47 -9.44 -3.35 -2.71
C PHE A 47 -9.89 -3.61 -1.27
N ALA A 48 -9.30 -4.57 -0.57
CA ALA A 48 -9.62 -4.82 0.84
C ALA A 48 -9.34 -3.58 1.70
N PHE A 49 -8.22 -2.88 1.48
CA PHE A 49 -7.92 -1.64 2.19
C PHE A 49 -8.93 -0.53 1.88
N ILE A 50 -9.31 -0.37 0.60
CA ILE A 50 -10.29 0.64 0.18
C ILE A 50 -11.66 0.37 0.83
N LEU A 51 -12.15 -0.86 0.73
CA LEU A 51 -13.45 -1.25 1.31
C LEU A 51 -13.46 -1.06 2.83
N TRP A 52 -12.39 -1.48 3.51
CA TRP A 52 -12.23 -1.28 4.94
C TRP A 52 -12.27 0.20 5.34
N GLN A 53 -11.55 1.07 4.62
CA GLN A 53 -11.58 2.53 4.87
C GLN A 53 -12.92 3.18 4.51
N MET A 54 -13.73 2.53 3.67
CA MET A 54 -15.10 2.94 3.38
C MET A 54 -16.14 2.39 4.37
N GLY A 55 -15.72 1.57 5.34
CA GLY A 55 -16.61 0.96 6.35
C GLY A 55 -17.43 -0.22 5.83
N LEU A 56 -16.93 -0.90 4.78
CA LEU A 56 -17.52 -2.12 4.21
C LEU A 56 -16.82 -3.39 4.74
#